data_AF-A0A932K8Y0-F1
#
_entry.id   AF-A0A932K8Y0-F1
#
_cell.length_a   1.000
_cell.length_b   1.000
_cell.length_c   1.000
_cell.angle_alpha   90.00
_cell.angle_beta   90.00
_cell.angle_gamma   90.00
#
_symmetry.space_group_name_H-M   'P 1'
#
loop_
_entity.id
_entity.type
_entity.pdbx_description
1 polymer ?
#
loop_
_entity_poly.entity_id
_entity_poly.type
_entity_poly.pdbx_seq_one_letter_code
_entity_poly.pdbx_strand_id
1 'polypeptide(L)'
;MVYFNSQNRLPADLPGVPLGTAVTNRTINFGAQPLYPPGIDDTSPGPFLQLVVDDVARPCSQGAQPPNLNESGIVFFAGSIPLYKNGQLVGGLGVSGDGVEQDDLASAATRSRPVRKPVKKPMVMRNVEDAR
;
A
#
# COMPACT_ATOMS: atom_id res chain seq x y z
N MET A 1 2.05 3.71 1.61
CA MET A 1 2.93 3.56 0.42
C MET A 1 3.29 2.10 0.26
N VAL A 2 2.91 1.41 -0.82
CA VAL A 2 3.30 -0.02 -0.97
C VAL A 2 4.81 -0.14 -0.99
N TYR A 3 5.31 -1.06 -0.19
CA TYR A 3 6.72 -1.28 -0.07
C TYR A 3 7.11 -2.46 -0.98
N PHE A 4 8.06 -2.15 -1.86
CA PHE A 4 8.69 -2.98 -2.88
C PHE A 4 7.89 -3.34 -4.15
N ASN A 5 8.49 -2.90 -5.27
CA ASN A 5 8.20 -3.27 -6.66
C ASN A 5 9.52 -3.35 -7.47
N SER A 6 10.62 -3.84 -6.90
CA SER A 6 11.89 -3.79 -7.63
C SER A 6 12.66 -5.10 -7.55
N GLN A 7 13.40 -5.37 -8.63
CA GLN A 7 14.37 -6.46 -8.71
C GLN A 7 15.62 -6.23 -7.84
N ASN A 8 15.77 -5.03 -7.27
CA ASN A 8 16.92 -4.64 -6.46
C ASN A 8 16.73 -4.92 -4.95
N ARG A 9 15.59 -5.47 -4.54
CA ARG A 9 15.35 -5.86 -3.13
C ARG A 9 16.27 -7.02 -2.73
N LEU A 10 16.82 -6.97 -1.52
CA LEU A 10 17.56 -8.11 -0.98
C LEU A 10 16.57 -9.19 -0.53
N PRO A 11 16.78 -10.47 -0.87
CA PRO A 11 15.88 -11.55 -0.42
C PRO A 11 15.71 -11.63 1.10
N ALA A 12 16.71 -11.17 1.87
CA ALA A 12 16.67 -11.13 3.32
C ALA A 12 15.67 -10.11 3.90
N ASP A 13 15.31 -9.07 3.14
CA ASP A 13 14.36 -8.04 3.58
C ASP A 13 12.95 -8.61 3.80
N LEU A 14 12.55 -9.57 2.96
CA LEU A 14 11.26 -10.25 3.05
C LEU A 14 11.45 -11.76 2.77
N PRO A 15 11.91 -12.53 3.76
CA PRO A 15 12.16 -13.95 3.62
C PRO A 15 10.89 -14.69 3.14
N GLY A 16 11.05 -15.56 2.13
CA GLY A 16 9.95 -16.34 1.58
C GLY A 16 9.01 -15.58 0.63
N VAL A 17 9.15 -14.27 0.49
CA VAL A 17 8.37 -13.48 -0.49
C VAL A 17 9.13 -13.42 -1.82
N PRO A 18 8.58 -13.93 -2.94
CA PRO A 18 9.24 -13.86 -4.24
C PRO A 18 9.58 -12.42 -4.65
N LEU A 19 10.70 -12.24 -5.36
CA LEU A 19 11.06 -10.93 -5.92
C LEU A 19 9.97 -10.45 -6.90
N GLY A 20 9.72 -9.14 -6.93
CA GLY A 20 8.66 -8.54 -7.75
C GLY A 20 7.24 -8.69 -7.18
N THR A 21 7.07 -9.34 -6.03
CA THR A 21 5.78 -9.38 -5.32
C THR A 21 5.57 -8.09 -4.53
N ALA A 22 4.43 -7.44 -4.73
CA ALA A 22 4.03 -6.28 -3.95
C ALA A 22 3.60 -6.69 -2.54
N VAL A 23 4.05 -5.96 -1.53
CA VAL A 23 3.63 -6.18 -0.14
C VAL A 23 3.11 -4.88 0.47
N THR A 24 1.93 -4.94 1.09
CA THR A 24 1.33 -3.76 1.73
C THR A 24 1.99 -3.49 3.07
N ASN A 25 1.96 -2.22 3.51
CA ASN A 25 2.51 -1.84 4.82
C ASN A 25 1.84 -2.61 5.96
N ARG A 26 0.54 -2.92 5.85
CA ARG A 26 -0.17 -3.77 6.81
C ARG A 26 0.47 -5.15 6.94
N THR A 27 0.78 -5.79 5.81
CA THR A 27 1.42 -7.12 5.81
C THR A 27 2.83 -7.07 6.39
N ILE A 28 3.61 -6.04 6.05
CA ILE A 28 4.96 -5.85 6.61
C ILE A 28 4.88 -5.65 8.12
N ASN A 29 4.03 -4.75 8.59
CA ASN A 29 3.86 -4.49 10.01
C ASN A 29 3.43 -5.74 10.78
N PHE A 30 2.46 -6.48 10.26
CA PHE A 30 1.99 -7.71 10.89
C PHE A 30 3.10 -8.75 11.01
N GLY A 31 3.92 -8.92 9.97
CA GLY A 31 5.07 -9.83 9.98
C GLY A 31 6.30 -9.27 10.68
N ALA A 32 6.35 -7.99 11.06
CA ALA A 32 7.48 -7.35 11.70
C ALA A 32 7.35 -7.22 13.22
N GLN A 33 6.29 -7.80 13.81
CA GLN A 33 6.07 -7.75 15.24
C GLN A 33 7.14 -8.55 16.01
N PRO A 34 7.54 -8.10 17.21
CA PRO A 34 8.50 -8.82 18.06
C PRO A 34 7.96 -10.15 18.59
N LEU A 35 6.63 -10.33 18.60
CA LEU A 35 5.92 -11.56 18.90
C LEU A 35 4.97 -11.87 17.74
N TYR A 36 4.98 -13.11 17.25
CA TYR A 36 4.20 -13.53 16.09
C TYR A 36 3.55 -14.91 16.29
N PRO A 37 2.21 -15.03 16.11
CA PRO A 37 1.29 -13.96 15.69
C PRO A 37 1.12 -12.84 16.71
N PRO A 38 0.82 -11.60 16.27
CA PRO A 38 0.66 -10.45 17.17
C PRO A 38 -0.50 -10.67 18.16
N GLY A 39 -0.28 -10.32 19.42
CA GLY A 39 -1.26 -10.52 20.50
C GLY A 39 -1.22 -11.91 21.14
N ILE A 40 -0.23 -12.75 20.80
CA ILE A 40 0.03 -14.03 21.46
C ILE A 40 1.41 -13.97 22.13
N ASP A 41 1.42 -14.10 23.45
CA ASP A 41 2.63 -14.08 24.27
C ASP A 41 3.49 -15.35 24.08
N ASP A 42 4.78 -15.25 24.48
CA ASP A 42 5.77 -16.34 24.42
C ASP A 42 5.96 -16.98 23.04
N THR A 43 5.76 -16.19 21.98
CA THR A 43 5.97 -16.61 20.58
C THR A 43 7.28 -16.08 20.01
N SER A 44 7.73 -16.69 18.91
CA SER A 44 8.89 -16.20 18.16
C SER A 44 8.60 -14.88 17.44
N PRO A 45 9.61 -14.06 17.12
CA PRO A 45 9.42 -12.89 16.30
C PRO A 45 8.88 -13.18 14.91
N GLY A 46 8.23 -12.18 14.33
CA GLY A 46 7.73 -12.26 12.98
C GLY A 46 8.85 -12.29 11.93
N PRO A 47 8.59 -12.88 10.75
CA PRO A 47 9.60 -13.10 9.71
C PRO A 47 10.19 -11.80 9.12
N PHE A 48 9.56 -10.66 9.35
CA PHE A 48 9.97 -9.35 8.83
C PHE A 48 10.49 -8.42 9.92
N LEU A 49 10.71 -8.90 11.15
CA LEU A 49 11.19 -8.06 12.26
C LEU A 49 12.49 -7.32 11.89
N GLN A 50 13.36 -7.96 11.12
CA GLN A 50 14.63 -7.36 10.70
C GLN A 50 14.46 -6.04 9.94
N LEU A 51 13.35 -5.84 9.22
CA LEU A 51 13.08 -4.56 8.56
C LEU A 51 12.92 -3.40 9.54
N VAL A 52 12.27 -3.65 10.68
CA VAL A 52 12.12 -2.62 11.74
C VAL A 52 13.47 -2.35 12.39
N VAL A 53 14.25 -3.40 12.66
CA VAL A 53 15.60 -3.26 13.21
C VAL A 53 16.49 -2.44 12.28
N ASP A 54 16.44 -2.72 10.98
CA ASP A 54 17.20 -2.00 9.97
C ASP A 54 16.73 -0.54 9.81
N ASP A 55 15.43 -0.28 9.81
CA ASP A 55 14.85 1.07 9.70
C ASP A 55 15.21 1.94 10.91
N VAL A 56 15.22 1.36 12.12
CA VAL A 56 15.68 2.05 13.34
C VAL A 56 17.17 2.38 13.28
N ALA A 57 18.00 1.46 12.77
CA ALA A 57 19.44 1.68 12.67
C ALA A 57 19.83 2.62 11.52
N ARG A 58 19.07 2.61 10.43
CA ARG A 58 19.32 3.34 9.19
C ARG A 58 18.02 3.97 8.70
N PRO A 59 17.55 5.02 9.36
CA PRO A 59 16.33 5.70 8.93
C PRO A 59 16.49 6.23 7.51
N CYS A 60 15.37 6.31 6.81
CA CYS A 60 15.30 6.69 5.40
C CYS A 60 15.95 5.69 4.42
N SER A 61 16.35 4.48 4.83
CA SER A 61 16.83 3.45 3.92
C SER A 61 15.75 2.45 3.54
N GLN A 62 15.83 1.86 2.34
CA GLN A 62 14.87 0.83 1.92
C GLN A 62 15.33 -0.56 2.36
N GLY A 63 15.14 -0.88 3.64
CA GLY A 63 15.52 -2.17 4.22
C GLY A 63 17.04 -2.31 4.28
N ALA A 64 17.60 -3.43 3.82
CA ALA A 64 19.04 -3.62 3.85
C ALA A 64 19.81 -2.87 2.74
N GLN A 65 19.14 -2.11 1.86
CA GLN A 65 19.80 -1.35 0.80
C GLN A 65 20.78 -0.29 1.35
N PRO A 66 21.84 0.05 0.57
CA PRO A 66 22.69 1.20 0.88
C PRO A 66 21.89 2.50 0.78
N PRO A 67 22.10 3.47 1.69
CA PRO A 67 21.40 4.74 1.65
C PRO A 67 21.53 5.46 0.30
N ASN A 68 20.43 5.98 -0.22
CA ASN A 68 20.44 6.84 -1.40
C ASN A 68 19.57 8.10 -1.23
N LEU A 69 19.82 9.14 -2.04
CA LEU A 69 19.16 10.45 -1.92
C LEU A 69 17.65 10.44 -2.22
N ASN A 70 17.13 9.35 -2.80
CA ASN A 70 15.74 9.19 -3.21
C ASN A 70 15.02 8.11 -2.38
N GLU A 71 15.49 7.83 -1.16
CA GLU A 71 14.83 6.94 -0.21
C GLU A 71 14.19 7.72 0.93
N SER A 72 13.01 7.27 1.34
CA SER A 72 12.27 7.86 2.46
C SER A 72 11.98 6.83 3.56
N GLY A 73 12.60 5.66 3.47
CA GLY A 73 12.41 4.56 4.41
C GLY A 73 11.12 3.78 4.22
N ILE A 74 10.88 2.89 5.19
CA ILE A 74 9.75 1.97 5.22
C ILE A 74 8.66 2.55 6.11
N VAL A 75 7.42 2.57 5.61
CA VAL A 75 6.26 2.90 6.45
C VAL A 75 5.67 1.60 6.99
N PHE A 76 5.43 1.52 8.30
CA PHE A 76 4.84 0.33 8.94
C PHE A 76 3.37 0.54 9.33
N PHE A 77 2.76 1.68 8.99
CA PHE A 77 1.33 1.89 9.19
C PHE A 77 0.55 1.41 7.97
N ALA A 78 -0.63 0.84 8.21
CA ALA A 78 -1.55 0.48 7.14
C ALA A 78 -2.03 1.75 6.39
N GLY A 79 -2.64 1.57 5.22
CA GLY A 79 -3.01 2.65 4.32
C GLY A 79 -2.30 2.57 2.97
N SER A 80 -2.22 1.38 2.36
CA SER A 80 -1.62 1.27 1.03
C SER A 80 -2.15 0.17 0.14
N ILE A 81 -2.04 0.40 -1.16
CA ILE A 81 -2.47 -0.56 -2.18
C ILE A 81 -1.54 -0.57 -3.40
N PRO A 82 -1.20 -1.76 -3.94
CA PRO A 82 -0.35 -1.84 -5.13
C PRO A 82 -1.13 -1.42 -6.38
N LEU A 83 -0.45 -0.70 -7.26
CA LEU A 83 -1.01 -0.27 -8.54
C LEU A 83 -0.49 -1.18 -9.64
N TYR A 84 -1.40 -1.86 -10.33
CA TYR A 84 -1.06 -2.74 -11.44
C TYR A 84 -1.59 -2.18 -12.76
N LYS A 85 -0.81 -2.32 -13.83
CA LYS A 85 -1.23 -2.05 -15.21
C LYS A 85 -0.89 -3.27 -16.06
N ASN A 86 -1.88 -3.86 -16.72
CA ASN A 86 -1.72 -5.07 -17.53
C ASN A 86 -1.06 -6.23 -16.76
N GLY A 87 -1.39 -6.41 -15.47
CA GLY A 87 -0.81 -7.44 -14.61
C GLY A 87 0.60 -7.14 -14.09
N GLN A 88 1.24 -6.05 -14.55
CA GLN A 88 2.54 -5.61 -14.05
C GLN A 88 2.37 -4.57 -12.94
N LEU A 89 3.14 -4.71 -11.86
CA LEU A 89 3.18 -3.73 -10.79
C LEU A 89 3.88 -2.46 -11.30
N VAL A 90 3.19 -1.32 -11.25
CA VAL A 90 3.68 -0.03 -11.76
C VAL A 90 3.90 1.00 -10.66
N GLY A 91 3.58 0.66 -9.41
CA GLY A 91 3.79 1.51 -8.25
C GLY A 91 2.89 1.16 -7.09
N GLY A 92 2.75 2.10 -6.17
CA GLY A 92 1.88 1.98 -5.02
C GLY A 92 1.27 3.33 -4.65
N LEU A 93 0.08 3.28 -4.08
CA LEU A 93 -0.55 4.43 -3.46
C LEU A 93 -0.48 4.28 -1.94
N GLY A 94 -0.31 5.39 -1.21
CA GLY A 94 -0.48 5.46 0.23
C GLY A 94 -1.46 6.55 0.62
N VAL A 95 -2.29 6.28 1.62
CA VAL A 95 -3.12 7.27 2.31
C VAL A 95 -2.68 7.33 3.76
N SER A 96 -2.69 8.53 4.33
CA SER A 96 -2.39 8.78 5.74
C SER A 96 -3.20 9.97 6.24
N GLY A 97 -3.75 9.88 7.45
CA GLY A 97 -4.31 11.03 8.16
C GLY A 97 -5.43 10.71 9.15
N ASP A 98 -6.16 9.61 8.94
CA ASP A 98 -7.21 9.12 9.86
C ASP A 98 -6.72 7.87 10.63
N GLY A 99 -7.62 7.07 11.19
CA GLY A 99 -7.27 5.75 11.74
C GLY A 99 -6.76 4.78 10.66
N VAL A 100 -5.92 3.82 11.04
CA VAL A 100 -5.26 2.90 10.09
C VAL A 100 -6.25 2.05 9.27
N GLU A 101 -7.41 1.69 9.84
CA GLU A 101 -8.52 1.06 9.11
C GLU A 101 -9.16 1.99 8.07
N GLN A 102 -9.30 3.27 8.39
CA GLN A 102 -9.89 4.28 7.50
C GLN A 102 -8.93 4.62 6.36
N ASP A 103 -7.63 4.73 6.64
CA ASP A 103 -6.60 4.93 5.61
C ASP A 103 -6.53 3.75 4.64
N ASP A 104 -6.70 2.52 5.12
CA ASP A 104 -6.81 1.33 4.26
C ASP A 104 -8.09 1.33 3.43
N LEU A 105 -9.22 1.71 4.02
CA LEU A 105 -10.48 1.84 3.29
C LEU A 105 -10.36 2.88 2.16
N ALA A 106 -9.78 4.04 2.46
CA ALA A 106 -9.52 5.11 1.50
C ALA A 106 -8.57 4.64 0.39
N SER A 107 -7.48 3.94 0.75
CA SER A 107 -6.54 3.36 -0.19
C SER A 107 -7.23 2.33 -1.10
N ALA A 108 -8.05 1.44 -0.55
CA ALA A 108 -8.76 0.41 -1.29
C ALA A 108 -9.81 0.98 -2.27
N ALA A 109 -10.44 2.10 -1.91
CA ALA A 109 -11.42 2.78 -2.75
C ALA A 109 -10.85 3.31 -4.08
N THR A 110 -9.52 3.41 -4.20
CA THR A 110 -8.85 3.83 -5.43
C THR A 110 -8.81 2.75 -6.53
N ARG A 111 -9.19 1.51 -6.21
CA ARG A 111 -9.38 0.47 -7.23
C ARG A 111 -10.40 0.95 -8.26
N SER A 112 -9.99 0.89 -9.52
CA SER A 112 -10.70 1.48 -10.66
C SER A 112 -12.18 1.12 -10.63
N ARG A 113 -13.03 2.08 -10.27
CA ARG A 113 -14.43 2.01 -10.66
C ARG A 113 -14.45 2.22 -12.18
N PRO A 114 -15.18 1.40 -12.96
CA PRO A 114 -15.42 1.72 -14.36
C PRO A 114 -15.91 3.16 -14.43
N VAL A 115 -15.18 4.03 -15.12
CA VAL A 115 -15.66 5.38 -15.41
C VAL A 115 -16.99 5.17 -16.13
N ARG A 116 -18.10 5.53 -15.47
CA ARG A 116 -19.38 5.59 -16.17
C ARG A 116 -19.18 6.62 -17.27
N LYS A 117 -19.19 6.16 -18.53
CA LYS A 117 -19.23 7.09 -19.66
C LYS A 117 -20.38 8.05 -19.40
N PRO A 118 -20.20 9.37 -19.56
CA PRO A 118 -21.30 10.30 -19.40
C PRO A 118 -22.44 9.87 -20.33
N VAL A 119 -23.59 9.52 -19.76
CA VAL A 119 -24.79 9.27 -20.55
C VAL A 119 -25.21 10.63 -21.10
N LYS A 120 -25.15 10.80 -22.43
CA LYS A 120 -25.79 11.94 -23.08
C LYS A 120 -27.29 11.84 -22.81
N LYS A 121 -27.80 12.57 -21.80
CA LYS A 121 -29.24 12.76 -21.67
C LYS A 121 -29.68 13.68 -22.81
N PRO A 122 -30.68 13.30 -23.62
CA PRO A 122 -31.27 14.26 -24.55
C PRO A 122 -31.84 15.42 -23.74
N MET A 123 -31.45 16.63 -24.10
CA MET A 123 -32.02 17.85 -23.52
C MET A 123 -33.42 18.01 -24.10
N VAL A 124 -34.44 17.60 -23.34
CA VAL A 124 -35.84 17.87 -23.69
C VAL A 124 -36.14 19.30 -23.28
N MET A 125 -36.14 20.21 -24.26
CA MET A 125 -36.76 21.53 -24.09
C MET A 125 -38.26 21.31 -23.89
N ARG A 126 -38.76 21.58 -22.69
CA ARG A 126 -40.21 21.69 -22.46
C ARG A 126 -40.63 23.08 -22.92
N ASN A 127 -41.53 23.15 -23.91
CA ASN A 127 -42.16 24.41 -24.31
C ASN A 127 -42.99 24.93 -23.13
N VAL A 128 -42.84 26.22 -22.84
CA VAL A 128 -43.56 26.95 -21.78
C VAL A 128 -44.97 27.31 -22.28
N GLU A 129 -45.70 26.33 -22.81
CA GLU A 129 -47.05 26.54 -23.37
C GLU A 129 -48.11 25.63 -22.73
N ASP A 130 -47.71 24.72 -21.83
CA ASP A 130 -48.61 23.77 -21.13
C ASP A 130 -48.85 24.12 -19.65
N ALA A 131 -48.73 25.39 -19.29
CA ALA A 131 -49.21 25.90 -18.00
C ALA A 131 -50.56 26.60 -18.20
N ARG A 132 -51.64 25.82 -18.21
CA ARG A 132 -53.00 26.29 -17.93
C ARG A 132 -53.52 25.62 -16.67
#